data_AF-A0A7C7PAC9-F1
#
_entry.id   AF-A0A7C7PAC9-F1
#
_cell.length_a   1.000
_cell.length_b   1.000
_cell.length_c   1.000
_cell.angle_alpha   90.00
_cell.angle_beta   90.00
_cell.angle_gamma   90.00
#
_symmetry.space_group_name_H-M   'P 1'
#
loop_
_entity.id
_entity.type
_entity.pdbx_description
1 polymer ?
#
loop_
_entity_poly.entity_id
_entity_poly.type
_entity_poly.pdbx_seq_one_letter_code
_entity_poly.pdbx_strand_id
1 'polypeptide(L)'
;MPSEDKYGNGTLPSKIRSSVCKGVNGLDIHYLEAGFESKNRPLIVLLHGFPELSYSWRKIILPLSESGYHVVAPDQRGFGATTGWDNSYVSDLS
;
A
#
# COMPACT_ATOMS: atom_id res chain seq x y z
N MET A 1 1.31 -10.51 14.51
CA MET A 1 2.70 -10.47 14.04
C MET A 1 2.93 -9.09 13.45
N PRO A 2 3.94 -8.32 13.87
CA PRO A 2 4.31 -7.12 13.13
C PRO A 2 4.64 -7.56 11.70
N SER A 3 3.99 -6.94 10.71
CA SER A 3 4.34 -7.15 9.30
C SER A 3 5.83 -6.86 9.14
N GLU A 4 6.56 -7.82 8.57
CA GLU A 4 7.97 -7.66 8.23
C GLU A 4 8.13 -6.35 7.43
N ASP A 5 8.99 -5.45 7.90
CA ASP A 5 9.18 -4.16 7.25
C ASP A 5 9.86 -4.39 5.90
N LYS A 6 9.05 -4.44 4.84
CA LYS A 6 9.54 -4.59 3.46
C LYS A 6 10.45 -3.43 3.04
N TYR A 7 10.42 -2.32 3.76
CA TYR A 7 11.24 -1.14 3.51
C TYR A 7 12.31 -1.10 4.60
N GLY A 8 13.56 -1.41 4.25
CA GLY A 8 14.66 -1.50 5.22
C GLY A 8 14.73 -0.32 6.21
N ASN A 9 15.27 -0.59 7.41
CA ASN A 9 15.20 0.25 8.60
C ASN A 9 15.48 1.74 8.32
N GLY A 10 14.43 2.57 8.32
CA GLY A 10 14.49 4.03 8.10
C GLY A 10 14.04 4.54 6.73
N THR A 11 13.66 3.64 5.82
CA THR A 11 13.16 4.03 4.48
C THR A 11 11.79 4.70 4.54
N LEU A 12 10.95 4.27 5.48
CA LEU A 12 9.65 4.90 5.75
C LEU A 12 9.70 5.73 7.05
N PRO A 13 9.03 6.89 7.08
CA PRO A 13 8.73 7.58 8.33
C PRO A 13 8.01 6.65 9.32
N SER A 14 8.35 6.72 10.60
CA SER A 14 7.89 5.78 11.65
C SER A 14 6.37 5.68 11.84
N LYS A 15 5.63 6.72 11.43
CA LYS A 15 4.15 6.76 11.49
C LYS A 15 3.48 6.16 10.23
N ILE A 16 4.25 5.76 9.22
CA ILE A 16 3.72 5.07 8.04
C ILE A 16 3.89 3.57 8.25
N ARG A 17 2.78 2.84 8.17
CA ARG A 17 2.76 1.37 8.20
C ARG A 17 2.79 0.84 6.77
N SER A 18 3.67 -0.13 6.52
CA SER A 18 3.61 -1.01 5.35
C SER A 18 2.81 -2.26 5.70
N SER A 19 1.80 -2.61 4.89
CA SER A 19 0.90 -3.74 5.15
C SER A 19 0.48 -4.43 3.85
N VAL A 20 -0.14 -5.61 3.98
CA VAL A 20 -0.66 -6.40 2.86
C VAL A 20 -2.09 -6.82 3.16
N CYS A 21 -3.01 -6.53 2.23
CA CYS A 21 -4.37 -7.03 2.22
C CYS A 21 -4.42 -8.29 1.35
N LYS A 22 -4.64 -9.45 1.98
CA LYS A 22 -4.56 -10.76 1.31
C LYS A 22 -5.86 -11.14 0.61
N GLY A 23 -5.74 -11.90 -0.48
CA GLY A 23 -6.88 -12.54 -1.13
C GLY A 23 -7.87 -11.59 -1.82
N VAL A 24 -7.42 -10.39 -2.22
CA VAL A 24 -8.23 -9.42 -2.95
C VAL A 24 -8.25 -9.80 -4.43
N ASN A 25 -9.33 -10.48 -4.86
CA ASN A 25 -9.49 -10.96 -6.24
C ASN A 25 -8.28 -11.79 -6.73
N GLY A 26 -7.79 -12.70 -5.88
CA GLY A 26 -6.61 -13.52 -6.17
C GLY A 26 -5.27 -12.83 -5.94
N LEU A 27 -5.26 -11.56 -5.49
CA LEU A 27 -4.04 -10.80 -5.25
C LEU A 27 -3.81 -10.55 -3.75
N ASP A 28 -2.54 -10.49 -3.38
CA ASP A 28 -2.07 -9.95 -2.11
C ASP A 28 -1.64 -8.50 -2.36
N ILE A 29 -2.51 -7.54 -2.05
CA ILE A 29 -2.31 -6.11 -2.32
C ILE A 29 -1.47 -5.48 -1.22
N HIS A 30 -0.27 -5.02 -1.57
CA HIS A 30 0.55 -4.22 -0.69
C HIS A 30 0.07 -2.77 -0.66
N TYR A 31 0.17 -2.13 0.51
CA TYR A 31 -0.14 -0.71 0.66
C TYR A 31 0.62 -0.07 1.83
N LEU A 32 0.84 1.23 1.70
CA LEU A 32 1.26 2.11 2.78
C LEU A 32 0.05 2.80 3.40
N GLU A 33 0.06 3.00 4.70
CA GLU A 33 -1.01 3.74 5.37
C GLU A 33 -0.53 4.53 6.59
N ALA A 34 -1.23 5.60 6.90
CA ALA A 34 -1.09 6.36 8.13
C ALA A 34 -2.45 6.90 8.59
N GLY A 35 -2.57 7.23 9.87
CA GLY A 35 -3.82 7.74 10.42
C GLY A 35 -4.86 6.66 10.69
N PHE A 36 -4.43 5.40 10.80
CA PHE A 36 -5.27 4.24 11.07
C PHE A 36 -5.62 4.05 12.56
N GLU A 37 -5.09 4.90 13.45
CA GLU A 37 -5.22 4.75 14.90
C GLU A 37 -6.64 5.09 15.42
N SER A 38 -7.44 5.84 14.64
CA SER A 38 -8.81 6.21 14.98
C SER A 38 -9.80 5.77 13.90
N LYS A 39 -10.91 5.17 14.30
CA LYS A 39 -11.87 4.49 13.41
C LYS A 39 -12.83 5.41 12.63
N ASN A 40 -12.78 6.73 12.83
CA ASN A 40 -13.75 7.68 12.23
C ASN A 40 -13.08 8.78 11.38
N ARG A 41 -11.89 8.53 10.85
CA ARG A 41 -11.23 9.46 9.94
C ARG A 41 -11.71 9.26 8.50
N PRO A 42 -12.02 10.32 7.73
CA PRO A 42 -12.32 10.19 6.32
C PRO A 42 -11.13 9.58 5.56
N LEU A 43 -11.41 8.65 4.66
CA LEU A 43 -10.40 7.92 3.89
C LEU A 43 -9.97 8.71 2.65
N ILE A 44 -8.67 8.84 2.46
CA ILE A 44 -8.04 9.27 1.21
C ILE A 44 -7.27 8.09 0.62
N VAL A 45 -7.49 7.83 -0.67
CA VAL A 45 -6.74 6.83 -1.43
C VAL A 45 -5.82 7.54 -2.43
N LEU A 46 -4.52 7.28 -2.34
CA LEU A 46 -3.51 7.86 -3.23
C LEU A 46 -3.07 6.81 -4.25
N LEU A 47 -3.41 7.03 -5.51
CA LEU A 47 -3.09 6.12 -6.61
C LEU A 47 -1.89 6.66 -7.39
N HIS A 48 -0.82 5.87 -7.47
CA HIS A 48 0.36 6.24 -8.24
C HIS A 48 0.12 6.10 -9.76
N GLY A 49 0.97 6.76 -10.57
CA GLY A 49 1.02 6.59 -12.02
C GLY A 49 2.12 5.62 -12.47
N PHE A 50 2.41 5.60 -13.76
CA PHE A 50 3.58 4.89 -14.31
C PHE A 50 4.79 5.84 -14.40
N PRO A 51 6.01 5.43 -14.02
CA PRO A 51 6.44 4.14 -13.44
C PRO A 51 6.68 4.23 -11.92
N GLU A 52 5.66 4.58 -11.14
CA GLU A 52 5.80 4.83 -9.69
C GLU A 52 5.28 3.70 -8.81
N LEU A 53 5.43 3.85 -7.49
CA LEU A 53 4.93 2.97 -6.43
C LEU A 53 4.22 3.79 -5.35
N SER A 54 3.58 3.11 -4.39
CA SER A 54 3.05 3.73 -3.16
C SER A 54 4.07 4.64 -2.45
N TYR A 55 5.36 4.28 -2.53
CA TYR A 55 6.48 5.01 -1.95
C TYR A 55 6.63 6.47 -2.44
N SER A 56 6.12 6.80 -3.64
CA SER A 56 6.13 8.18 -4.14
C SER A 56 5.37 9.12 -3.21
N TRP A 57 4.36 8.61 -2.49
CA TRP A 57 3.53 9.39 -1.59
C TRP A 57 4.08 9.54 -0.17
N ARG A 58 5.24 8.96 0.19
CA ARG A 58 5.77 8.96 1.57
C ARG A 58 5.88 10.36 2.21
N LYS A 59 6.07 11.41 1.39
CA LYS A 59 6.16 12.81 1.84
C LYS A 59 4.80 13.48 2.04
N ILE A 60 3.72 12.91 1.49
CA ILE A 60 2.37 13.48 1.50
C ILE A 60 1.44 12.71 2.44
N ILE A 61 1.68 11.40 2.64
CA ILE A 61 0.90 10.56 3.55
C ILE A 61 0.81 11.16 4.96
N LEU A 62 1.94 11.61 5.54
CA LEU A 62 1.92 12.17 6.90
C LEU A 62 1.19 13.52 7.00
N PRO A 63 1.47 14.53 6.16
CA PRO A 63 0.69 15.77 6.19
C PRO A 63 -0.83 15.58 6.09
N LEU A 64 -1.28 14.66 5.23
CA LEU A 64 -2.69 14.33 5.11
C LEU A 64 -3.22 13.61 6.36
N SER A 65 -2.48 12.63 6.88
CA SER A 65 -2.86 11.93 8.12
C SER A 65 -2.96 12.88 9.32
N GLU A 66 -2.01 13.81 9.46
CA GLU A 66 -1.99 14.82 10.52
C GLU A 66 -3.12 15.85 10.39
N SER A 67 -3.66 16.02 9.18
CA SER A 67 -4.86 16.81 8.91
C SER A 67 -6.17 16.08 9.26
N GLY A 68 -6.10 14.89 9.85
CA GLY A 68 -7.26 14.16 10.35
C GLY A 68 -7.82 13.10 9.40
N TYR A 69 -7.11 12.75 8.34
CA TYR A 69 -7.51 11.70 7.39
C TYR A 69 -6.89 10.34 7.74
N HIS A 70 -7.54 9.25 7.33
CA HIS A 70 -6.90 7.95 7.15
C HIS A 70 -6.41 7.90 5.71
N VAL A 71 -5.12 7.68 5.50
CA VAL A 71 -4.52 7.74 4.17
C VAL A 71 -4.00 6.37 3.80
N VAL A 72 -4.36 5.90 2.62
CA VAL A 72 -3.92 4.61 2.07
C VAL A 72 -3.33 4.82 0.68
N ALA A 73 -2.15 4.28 0.43
CA ALA A 73 -1.46 4.30 -0.86
C ALA A 73 -1.09 2.85 -1.25
N PRO A 74 -1.87 2.18 -2.11
CA PRO A 74 -1.55 0.83 -2.56
C PRO A 74 -0.47 0.83 -3.64
N ASP A 75 0.31 -0.24 -3.69
CA ASP A 75 0.99 -0.65 -4.93
C ASP A 75 -0.07 -1.27 -5.85
N GLN A 76 -0.32 -0.65 -7.00
CA GLN A 76 -1.33 -1.14 -7.95
C GLN A 76 -0.98 -2.54 -8.49
N ARG A 77 -1.98 -3.22 -9.07
CA ARG A 77 -1.79 -4.55 -9.67
C ARG A 77 -0.60 -4.53 -10.64
N GLY A 78 0.33 -5.46 -10.46
CA GLY A 78 1.54 -5.59 -11.28
C GLY A 78 2.71 -4.69 -10.86
N PHE A 79 2.58 -3.94 -9.77
CA PHE A 79 3.62 -3.05 -9.25
C PHE A 79 4.09 -3.44 -7.85
N GLY A 80 5.36 -3.13 -7.59
CA GLY A 80 5.95 -3.14 -6.26
C GLY A 80 5.79 -4.46 -5.51
N ALA A 81 5.26 -4.36 -4.29
CA ALA A 81 5.14 -5.48 -3.36
C ALA A 81 3.76 -6.15 -3.39
N THR A 82 2.85 -5.72 -4.28
CA THR A 82 1.62 -6.45 -4.59
C THR A 82 1.99 -7.72 -5.34
N THR A 83 1.40 -8.87 -4.97
CA THR A 83 1.71 -10.18 -5.57
C THR A 83 0.45 -11.02 -5.77
N GLY A 84 0.60 -12.29 -6.16
CA GLY A 84 -0.50 -13.25 -6.27
C GLY A 84 -1.08 -13.38 -7.68
N TRP A 85 -0.57 -12.65 -8.67
CA TRP A 85 -0.96 -12.87 -10.06
C TRP A 85 -0.54 -14.27 -10.52
N ASP A 86 -1.40 -14.90 -11.33
CA ASP A 86 -0.98 -16.06 -12.11
C ASP A 86 -0.06 -15.58 -13.22
N ASN A 87 1.20 -16.04 -13.19
CA ASN A 87 2.18 -15.72 -14.22
C ASN A 87 2.31 -16.85 -15.26
N SER A 88 1.40 -17.82 -15.25
CA SER A 88 1.34 -18.85 -16.27
C SER A 88 0.86 -18.23 -17.58
N TYR A 89 1.57 -18.53 -18.66
CA TYR A 89 1.27 -18.01 -20.01
C TYR A 89 -0.11 -18.44 -20.51
N VAL A 90 -0.69 -19.48 -19.91
CA VAL A 90 -1.97 -20.09 -20.29
C VAL A 90 -3.10 -19.75 -19.31
N SER A 91 -2.85 -18.89 -18.33
CA SER A 91 -3.79 -18.54 -17.26
C SER A 91 -5.15 -18.04 -17.76
N ASP A 92 -5.19 -17.40 -18.93
CA ASP A 92 -6.40 -16.86 -19.55
C ASP A 92 -7.01 -17.79 -20.62
N LEU A 93 -6.49 -19.03 -20.75
CA LEU A 93 -6.93 -20.01 -21.75
C LEU A 93 -7.78 -21.15 -21.17
N SER A 94 -8.05 -21.14 -19.86
CA SER A 94 -8.82 -22.19 -19.16
C SER A 94 -10.18 -21.70 -18.68
#